data_AF-A0A388L8X8-F1
#
_entry.id   AF-A0A388L8X8-F1
#
_cell.length_a   1.000
_cell.length_b   1.000
_cell.length_c   1.000
_cell.angle_alpha   90.00
_cell.angle_beta   90.00
_cell.angle_gamma   90.00
#
_symmetry.space_group_name_H-M   'P 1'
#
loop_
_entity.id
_entity.type
_entity.pdbx_description
1 polymer ?
#
loop_
_entity_poly.entity_id
_entity_poly.type
_entity_poly.pdbx_seq_one_letter_code
_entity_poly.pdbx_strand_id
1 'polypeptide(L)'
;MALVVAATGGSLLTNPVNPDFKNEYDHKYHYSANIKDMIVHGWVAPSADPAVGIWMISPSRIEHMGGGPEKQDLTVQVGPILLNMLHSGHYGTPVVFVAADQIEGDGHFLIPNVRPGSYYLFSYVGGVVGDHVLQQKVAVGSEGDKNVDVGTKVVRPPRKGPTIWSIGVPNRSFGEFFVPVLNPRSPWPYPNTGPDRWRNYGAWLTYKESYPESDPVFDIGSSDFSRDWYFVQCLRPRPHRTVIHELNFYVMDKCPFNAVIGLGWLKAHCLRTTWADNQFVVRDANKT
;
A
#
# COMPACT_ATOMS: atom_id res chain seq x y z
N MET A 1 -23.45 -14.69 -5.56
CA MET A 1 -23.18 -13.96 -6.82
C MET A 1 -22.10 -12.94 -6.51
N ALA A 2 -20.84 -13.28 -6.79
CA ALA A 2 -19.69 -12.44 -6.44
C ALA A 2 -19.42 -11.46 -7.58
N LEU A 3 -19.71 -10.18 -7.35
CA LEU A 3 -19.29 -9.09 -8.22
C LEU A 3 -17.81 -8.82 -7.90
N VAL A 4 -16.92 -9.19 -8.82
CA VAL A 4 -15.56 -8.65 -8.87
C VAL A 4 -15.74 -7.14 -8.99
N VAL A 5 -15.30 -6.37 -7.99
CA VAL A 5 -15.21 -4.92 -8.14
C VAL A 5 -14.00 -4.65 -9.05
N ALA A 6 -14.19 -4.87 -10.35
CA ALA A 6 -13.53 -4.01 -11.32
C ALA A 6 -14.05 -2.62 -10.98
N ALA A 7 -13.16 -1.72 -10.53
CA ALA A 7 -13.54 -0.34 -10.33
C ALA A 7 -14.05 0.19 -11.67
N THR A 8 -15.37 0.32 -11.78
CA THR A 8 -16.07 0.90 -12.91
C THR A 8 -15.69 2.38 -12.95
N GLY A 9 -14.70 2.74 -13.76
CA GLY A 9 -14.23 4.12 -13.88
C GLY A 9 -12.90 4.34 -14.59
N GLY A 10 -12.10 3.31 -14.83
CA GLY A 10 -10.83 3.43 -15.57
C GLY A 10 -11.00 3.27 -17.07
N SER A 11 -10.32 4.11 -17.85
CA SER A 11 -10.34 4.05 -19.31
C SER A 11 -8.95 3.73 -19.86
N LEU A 12 -8.86 2.75 -20.76
CA LEU A 12 -7.63 2.51 -21.53
C LEU A 12 -7.48 3.61 -22.60
N LEU A 13 -6.34 4.27 -22.62
CA LEU A 13 -6.01 5.31 -23.59
C LEU A 13 -5.55 4.69 -24.91
N THR A 14 -6.47 4.57 -25.86
CA THR A 14 -6.20 3.97 -27.18
C THR A 14 -5.75 4.98 -28.24
N ASN A 15 -6.24 6.22 -28.14
CA ASN A 15 -5.91 7.33 -29.04
C ASN A 15 -5.74 8.66 -28.29
N PRO A 16 -4.79 8.76 -27.35
CA PRO A 16 -4.55 9.99 -26.59
C PRO A 16 -3.92 11.09 -27.47
N VAL A 17 -4.17 12.36 -27.12
CA VAL A 17 -3.55 13.52 -27.78
C VAL A 17 -2.03 13.47 -27.64
N ASN A 18 -1.52 13.07 -26.47
CA ASN A 18 -0.11 12.72 -26.31
C ASN A 18 0.08 11.22 -26.60
N PRO A 19 0.75 10.83 -27.71
CA PRO A 19 0.91 9.44 -28.09
C PRO A 19 1.76 8.62 -27.10
N ASP A 20 2.55 9.27 -26.24
CA ASP A 20 3.33 8.60 -25.21
C ASP A 20 2.43 7.93 -24.15
N PHE A 21 1.18 8.37 -23.99
CA PHE A 21 0.20 7.76 -23.08
C PHE A 21 -0.59 6.59 -23.69
N LYS A 22 -0.26 6.17 -24.91
CA LYS A 22 -0.99 5.07 -25.55
C LYS A 22 -0.74 3.77 -24.78
N ASN A 23 -1.83 3.04 -24.50
CA ASN A 23 -1.88 1.83 -23.67
C ASN A 23 -1.73 2.05 -22.16
N GLU A 24 -1.77 3.28 -21.69
CA GLU A 24 -2.01 3.54 -20.27
C GLU A 24 -3.49 3.46 -19.92
N TYR A 25 -3.75 3.15 -18.66
CA TYR A 25 -5.05 3.44 -18.08
C TYR A 25 -5.05 4.86 -17.54
N ASP A 26 -6.19 5.52 -17.61
CA ASP A 26 -6.49 6.74 -16.87
C ASP A 26 -7.53 6.41 -15.80
N HIS A 27 -7.21 6.65 -14.54
CA HIS A 27 -8.10 6.41 -13.42
C HIS A 27 -7.85 7.39 -12.27
N LYS A 28 -8.91 7.79 -11.56
CA LYS A 28 -8.84 8.65 -10.37
C LYS A 28 -7.81 8.22 -9.30
N TYR A 29 -7.43 6.95 -9.23
CA TYR A 29 -6.52 6.44 -8.19
C TYR A 29 -5.06 6.77 -8.50
N HIS A 30 -4.73 7.11 -9.74
CA HIS A 30 -3.43 7.66 -10.11
C HIS A 30 -3.13 8.98 -9.42
N TYR A 31 -4.18 9.72 -9.08
CA TYR A 31 -4.10 11.00 -8.39
C TYR A 31 -4.28 10.84 -6.88
N SER A 32 -4.04 9.65 -6.34
CA SER A 32 -4.08 9.43 -4.90
C SER A 32 -2.70 9.62 -4.27
N ALA A 33 -2.70 10.20 -3.07
CA ALA A 33 -1.51 10.38 -2.25
C ALA A 33 -1.77 9.82 -0.86
N ASN A 34 -0.71 9.45 -0.14
CA ASN A 34 -0.87 9.18 1.28
C ASN A 34 -1.23 10.49 1.99
N ILE A 35 -2.09 10.42 3.01
CA ILE A 35 -2.56 11.61 3.71
C ILE A 35 -1.37 12.38 4.31
N LYS A 36 -0.36 11.69 4.85
CA LYS A 36 0.87 12.34 5.39
C LYS A 36 1.61 13.21 4.37
N ASP A 37 1.49 12.91 3.08
CA ASP A 37 2.18 13.60 1.98
C ASP A 37 1.29 14.69 1.34
N MET A 38 0.00 14.79 1.74
CA MET A 38 -0.99 15.69 1.14
C MET A 38 -0.97 17.09 1.77
N ILE A 39 0.11 17.83 1.51
CA ILE A 39 0.26 19.23 1.96
C ILE A 39 -0.37 20.20 0.97
N VAL A 40 -0.12 19.99 -0.32
CA VAL A 40 -0.62 20.79 -1.43
C VAL A 40 -0.88 19.91 -2.64
N HIS A 41 -1.99 20.15 -3.33
CA HIS A 41 -2.33 19.47 -4.58
C HIS A 41 -3.21 20.35 -5.46
N GLY A 42 -3.18 20.14 -6.77
CA GLY A 42 -3.90 21.00 -7.69
C GLY A 42 -3.67 20.72 -9.16
N TRP A 43 -4.25 21.58 -9.98
CA TRP A 43 -4.07 21.58 -11.43
C TRP A 43 -3.34 22.83 -11.87
N VAL A 44 -2.48 22.66 -12.87
CA VAL A 44 -1.85 23.75 -13.61
C VAL A 44 -2.23 23.61 -15.08
N ALA A 45 -2.54 24.75 -15.70
CA ALA A 45 -2.69 24.89 -17.15
C ALA A 45 -1.44 25.62 -17.67
N PRO A 46 -0.33 24.91 -17.88
CA PRO A 46 0.96 25.53 -18.22
C PRO A 46 0.95 26.15 -19.62
N SER A 47 0.04 25.72 -20.48
CA SER A 47 -0.14 26.23 -21.85
C SER A 47 -1.05 27.46 -21.93
N ALA A 48 -1.66 27.90 -20.83
CA ALA A 48 -2.39 29.17 -20.80
C ALA A 48 -1.40 30.35 -20.77
N ASP A 49 -1.82 31.52 -21.27
CA ASP A 49 -1.05 32.76 -21.18
C ASP A 49 -1.89 33.87 -20.53
N PRO A 50 -1.58 34.27 -19.28
CA PRO A 50 -0.54 33.71 -18.43
C PRO A 50 -0.89 32.28 -17.98
N ALA A 51 0.11 31.49 -17.59
CA ALA A 51 -0.12 30.18 -17.00
C ALA A 51 -0.97 30.35 -15.73
N VAL A 52 -2.04 29.56 -15.62
CA VAL A 52 -2.96 29.59 -14.48
C VAL A 52 -3.00 28.25 -13.79
N GLY A 53 -3.28 28.24 -12.49
CA GLY A 53 -3.43 27.03 -11.71
C GLY A 53 -4.41 27.21 -10.54
N ILE A 54 -4.91 26.09 -10.04
CA ILE A 54 -5.77 26.03 -8.86
C ILE A 54 -5.21 24.98 -7.91
N TRP A 55 -5.10 25.33 -6.63
CA TRP A 55 -4.46 24.49 -5.62
C TRP A 55 -5.31 24.44 -4.36
N MET A 56 -5.28 23.30 -3.70
CA MET A 56 -5.68 23.14 -2.31
C MET A 56 -4.42 23.07 -1.46
N ILE A 57 -4.39 23.86 -0.39
CA ILE A 57 -3.32 23.84 0.61
C ILE A 57 -3.97 23.43 1.92
N SER A 58 -3.49 22.37 2.55
CA SER A 58 -3.97 21.96 3.87
C SER A 58 -3.21 22.75 4.95
N PRO A 59 -3.87 23.65 5.71
CA PRO A 59 -3.20 24.45 6.73
C PRO A 59 -2.86 23.65 7.99
N SER A 60 -3.58 22.55 8.23
CA SER A 60 -3.28 21.59 9.30
C SER A 60 -2.57 20.39 8.73
N ARG A 61 -1.68 19.77 9.52
CA ARG A 61 -1.14 18.43 9.23
C ARG A 61 -2.23 17.39 9.47
N ILE A 62 -3.25 17.43 8.61
CA ILE A 62 -4.21 16.34 8.34
C ILE A 62 -5.02 15.83 9.54
N GLU A 63 -5.04 16.56 10.66
CA GLU A 63 -5.66 16.17 11.94
C GLU A 63 -7.16 15.84 11.85
N HIS A 64 -7.83 16.38 10.84
CA HIS A 64 -9.26 16.21 10.58
C HIS A 64 -9.56 15.04 9.64
N MET A 65 -8.53 14.44 9.04
CA MET A 65 -8.69 13.32 8.12
C MET A 65 -8.60 11.98 8.84
N GLY A 66 -9.51 11.08 8.50
CA GLY A 66 -9.58 9.77 9.13
C GLY A 66 -8.75 8.71 8.44
N GLY A 67 -8.21 7.74 9.20
CA GLY A 67 -7.54 6.53 8.68
C GLY A 67 -6.02 6.49 8.78
N GLY A 68 -5.40 7.52 9.39
CA GLY A 68 -3.97 7.56 9.69
C GLY A 68 -3.08 8.00 8.51
N PRO A 69 -1.77 8.13 8.75
CA PRO A 69 -0.85 8.78 7.81
C PRO A 69 -0.64 8.02 6.49
N GLU A 70 -0.67 6.68 6.55
CA GLU A 70 -0.46 5.80 5.39
C GLU A 70 -1.72 5.56 4.56
N LYS A 71 -2.88 6.05 5.02
CA LYS A 71 -4.08 5.99 4.21
C LYS A 71 -3.86 6.80 2.95
N GLN A 72 -4.38 6.28 1.85
CA GLN A 72 -4.43 6.99 0.58
C GLN A 72 -5.81 7.60 0.35
N ASP A 73 -5.85 8.76 -0.29
CA ASP A 73 -7.09 9.31 -0.84
C ASP A 73 -6.84 10.13 -2.10
N LEU A 74 -7.93 10.44 -2.80
CA LEU A 74 -7.92 11.18 -4.05
C LEU A 74 -7.58 12.65 -3.80
N THR A 75 -6.68 13.20 -4.59
CA THR A 75 -6.29 14.62 -4.54
C THR A 75 -6.96 15.42 -5.65
N VAL A 76 -6.89 14.91 -6.88
CA VAL A 76 -7.48 15.50 -8.08
C VAL A 76 -8.13 14.41 -8.92
N GLN A 77 -8.89 14.82 -9.94
CA GLN A 77 -9.44 13.91 -10.94
C GLN A 77 -9.38 14.54 -12.34
N VAL A 78 -9.38 13.68 -13.36
CA VAL A 78 -9.49 14.03 -14.79
C VAL A 78 -10.59 15.07 -15.01
N GLY A 79 -10.32 16.07 -15.85
CA GLY A 79 -11.29 17.14 -16.14
C GLY A 79 -11.14 18.36 -15.21
N PRO A 80 -9.91 18.87 -15.05
CA PRO A 80 -9.38 19.65 -13.90
C PRO A 80 -10.27 19.71 -12.64
N ILE A 81 -10.58 18.56 -12.03
CA ILE A 81 -11.36 18.52 -10.78
C ILE A 81 -10.40 18.51 -9.60
N LEU A 82 -10.61 19.42 -8.65
CA LEU A 82 -9.93 19.46 -7.36
C LEU A 82 -10.78 18.74 -6.31
N LEU A 83 -10.20 17.80 -5.56
CA LEU A 83 -10.91 17.02 -4.55
C LEU A 83 -10.38 17.36 -3.14
N ASN A 84 -11.28 17.43 -2.17
CA ASN A 84 -10.94 17.46 -0.75
C ASN A 84 -11.64 16.29 -0.05
N MET A 85 -10.91 15.19 0.12
CA MET A 85 -11.47 13.95 0.67
C MET A 85 -11.39 13.96 2.20
N LEU A 86 -12.29 14.69 2.86
CA LEU A 86 -12.34 14.77 4.33
C LEU A 86 -12.57 13.40 4.99
N HIS A 87 -13.41 12.58 4.36
CA HIS A 87 -13.68 11.20 4.75
C HIS A 87 -14.03 10.35 3.53
N SER A 88 -13.51 9.12 3.46
CA SER A 88 -13.86 8.18 2.41
C SER A 88 -13.64 6.73 2.85
N GLY A 89 -14.34 5.81 2.18
CA GLY A 89 -14.07 4.37 2.26
C GLY A 89 -12.98 3.89 1.29
N HIS A 90 -12.21 4.80 0.66
CA HIS A 90 -11.15 4.41 -0.26
C HIS A 90 -10.08 3.59 0.47
N TYR A 91 -9.52 2.61 -0.25
CA TYR A 91 -8.52 1.67 0.27
C TYR A 91 -8.98 0.94 1.54
N GLY A 92 -10.31 0.84 1.73
CA GLY A 92 -10.92 0.06 2.80
C GLY A 92 -10.84 0.69 4.20
N THR A 93 -10.59 1.99 4.27
CA THR A 93 -10.43 2.70 5.54
C THR A 93 -11.66 2.58 6.47
N PRO A 94 -11.54 2.03 7.69
CA PRO A 94 -12.52 2.24 8.76
C PRO A 94 -12.33 3.60 9.44
N VAL A 95 -13.38 4.19 10.01
CA VAL A 95 -13.34 5.52 10.66
C VAL A 95 -12.36 5.53 11.84
N VAL A 96 -11.29 6.34 11.77
CA VAL A 96 -10.34 6.55 12.89
C VAL A 96 -9.82 8.00 12.87
N PHE A 97 -9.78 8.68 14.02
CA PHE A 97 -9.24 10.05 14.18
C PHE A 97 -7.77 10.00 14.65
N VAL A 98 -6.83 10.65 13.96
CA VAL A 98 -5.41 10.70 14.38
C VAL A 98 -4.73 11.98 13.89
N ALA A 99 -3.94 12.63 14.76
CA ALA A 99 -2.89 13.58 14.37
C ALA A 99 -1.62 12.78 14.04
N ALA A 100 -1.07 12.92 12.84
CA ALA A 100 0.05 12.10 12.41
C ALA A 100 1.14 12.94 11.74
N ASP A 101 2.39 12.58 12.02
CA ASP A 101 3.57 13.06 11.33
C ASP A 101 4.42 11.88 10.89
N GLN A 102 5.02 11.98 9.72
CA GLN A 102 6.10 11.09 9.31
C GLN A 102 7.41 11.60 9.92
N ILE A 103 8.17 10.68 10.49
CA ILE A 103 9.49 10.97 11.04
C ILE A 103 10.51 10.20 10.22
N GLU A 104 11.35 10.94 9.50
CA GLU A 104 12.57 10.42 8.89
C GLU A 104 13.75 10.86 9.77
N GLY A 105 14.58 9.94 10.25
CA GLY A 105 15.72 10.30 11.10
C GLY A 105 16.22 9.19 12.04
N ASP A 106 17.04 9.60 13.00
CA ASP A 106 17.74 8.80 14.03
C ASP A 106 16.84 8.24 15.14
N GLY A 107 15.51 8.30 14.95
CA GLY A 107 14.50 7.81 15.91
C GLY A 107 13.94 8.89 16.85
N HIS A 108 14.39 10.13 16.75
CA HIS A 108 13.79 11.27 17.46
C HIS A 108 12.58 11.84 16.72
N PHE A 109 11.53 12.24 17.45
CA PHE A 109 10.32 12.81 16.86
C PHE A 109 9.70 13.95 17.67
N LEU A 110 8.95 14.81 16.96
CA LEU A 110 8.11 15.87 17.51
C LEU A 110 6.79 15.92 16.72
N ILE A 111 5.66 15.85 17.40
CA ILE A 111 4.33 16.09 16.81
C ILE A 111 3.85 17.45 17.33
N PRO A 112 3.95 18.53 16.54
CA PRO A 112 3.57 19.85 16.99
C PRO A 112 2.06 20.04 17.00
N ASN A 113 1.58 20.98 17.83
CA ASN A 113 0.19 21.48 17.80
C ASN A 113 -0.90 20.40 18.01
N VAL A 114 -0.61 19.36 18.78
CA VAL A 114 -1.61 18.35 19.13
C VAL A 114 -2.68 18.98 20.03
N ARG A 115 -3.95 18.83 19.65
CA ARG A 115 -5.07 19.34 20.44
C ARG A 115 -5.12 18.66 21.82
N PRO A 116 -5.68 19.33 22.85
CA PRO A 116 -5.85 18.71 24.16
C PRO A 116 -6.72 17.45 24.08
N GLY A 117 -6.30 16.38 24.73
CA GLY A 117 -6.99 15.09 24.65
C GLY A 117 -6.17 13.90 25.11
N SER A 118 -6.72 12.70 24.93
CA SER A 118 -6.09 11.43 25.29
C SER A 118 -5.91 10.56 24.06
N TYR A 119 -4.65 10.35 23.65
CA TYR A 119 -4.29 9.78 22.36
C TYR A 119 -3.54 8.46 22.52
N TYR A 120 -3.74 7.55 21.56
CA TYR A 120 -2.84 6.43 21.37
C TYR A 120 -1.68 6.88 20.48
N LEU A 121 -0.46 6.49 20.85
CA LEU A 121 0.71 6.66 20.00
C LEU A 121 0.97 5.37 19.24
N PHE A 122 0.96 5.45 17.91
CA PHE A 122 1.30 4.35 17.02
C PHE A 122 2.67 4.61 16.38
N SER A 123 3.48 3.57 16.26
CA SER A 123 4.78 3.63 15.61
C SER A 123 5.03 2.35 14.83
N TYR A 124 5.87 2.45 13.81
CA TYR A 124 6.34 1.33 13.02
C TYR A 124 7.73 1.64 12.49
N VAL A 125 8.49 0.62 12.13
CA VAL A 125 9.83 0.77 11.58
C VAL A 125 9.90 -0.04 10.31
N GLY A 126 10.22 0.60 9.19
CA GLY A 126 10.41 -0.10 7.92
C GLY A 126 11.43 -1.22 8.05
N GLY A 127 11.09 -2.42 7.59
CA GLY A 127 11.93 -3.61 7.75
C GLY A 127 11.73 -4.36 9.07
N VAL A 128 10.88 -3.86 9.97
CA VAL A 128 10.49 -4.53 11.21
C VAL A 128 9.02 -4.95 11.14
N VAL A 129 8.75 -6.22 11.46
CA VAL A 129 7.38 -6.76 11.43
C VAL A 129 6.57 -6.22 12.60
N GLY A 130 5.37 -5.73 12.29
CA GLY A 130 4.34 -5.39 13.26
C GLY A 130 4.13 -3.89 13.47
N ASP A 131 3.03 -3.57 14.14
CA ASP A 131 2.70 -2.22 14.57
C ASP A 131 2.95 -2.12 16.08
N HIS A 132 3.48 -0.98 16.51
CA HIS A 132 3.80 -0.73 17.90
C HIS A 132 2.91 0.37 18.45
N VAL A 133 1.90 -0.05 19.20
CA VAL A 133 1.00 0.86 19.93
C VAL A 133 1.55 1.04 21.33
N LEU A 134 1.68 2.28 21.77
CA LEU A 134 1.90 2.57 23.18
C LEU A 134 0.66 2.11 23.95
N GLN A 135 0.83 1.15 24.86
CA GLN A 135 -0.29 0.58 25.62
C GLN A 135 -1.01 1.63 26.47
N GLN A 136 -0.27 2.61 26.97
CA GLN A 136 -0.82 3.73 27.73
C GLN A 136 -1.11 4.91 26.81
N LYS A 137 -2.29 5.52 26.97
CA LYS A 137 -2.63 6.76 26.26
C LYS A 137 -1.76 7.92 26.75
N VAL A 138 -1.34 8.76 25.81
CA VAL A 138 -0.67 10.03 26.08
C VAL A 138 -1.73 11.09 26.35
N ALA A 139 -1.63 11.77 27.49
CA ALA A 139 -2.50 12.90 27.83
C ALA A 139 -1.83 14.21 27.39
N VAL A 140 -2.51 14.95 26.51
CA VAL A 140 -2.10 16.28 26.06
C VAL A 140 -2.99 17.30 26.74
N GLY A 141 -2.38 18.21 27.50
CA GLY A 141 -3.09 19.26 28.25
C GLY A 141 -3.47 20.46 27.38
N SER A 142 -4.28 21.36 27.92
CA SER A 142 -4.66 22.63 27.28
C SER A 142 -3.61 23.74 27.39
N GLU A 143 -2.49 23.47 28.07
CA GLU A 143 -1.39 24.42 28.23
C GLU A 143 -0.52 24.42 26.97
N GLY A 144 -0.77 25.38 26.07
CA GLY A 144 -0.31 25.41 24.68
C GLY A 144 1.20 25.47 24.41
N ASP A 145 2.07 25.41 25.43
CA ASP A 145 3.52 25.54 25.29
C ASP A 145 4.33 24.42 25.97
N LYS A 146 3.67 23.42 26.59
CA LYS A 146 4.38 22.31 27.24
C LYS A 146 4.47 21.12 26.32
N ASN A 147 5.69 20.80 25.90
CA ASN A 147 5.98 19.52 25.24
C ASN A 147 5.67 18.37 26.21
N VAL A 148 4.87 17.40 25.74
CA VAL A 148 4.66 16.14 26.46
C VAL A 148 5.80 15.20 26.07
N ASP A 149 6.79 15.06 26.94
CA ASP A 149 7.84 14.07 26.75
C ASP A 149 7.28 12.67 27.05
N VAL A 150 7.23 11.83 26.03
CA VAL A 150 6.81 10.44 26.16
C VAL A 150 7.98 9.50 26.48
N GLY A 151 9.21 9.99 26.49
CA GLY A 151 10.44 9.24 26.69
C GLY A 151 10.78 8.29 25.52
N THR A 152 11.93 7.63 25.62
CA THR A 152 12.36 6.64 24.63
C THR A 152 11.44 5.41 24.61
N LYS A 153 10.94 5.05 23.42
CA LYS A 153 10.15 3.83 23.21
C LYS A 153 10.97 2.80 22.46
N VAL A 154 11.23 1.66 23.11
CA VAL A 154 11.94 0.53 22.51
C VAL A 154 10.94 -0.38 21.82
N VAL A 155 11.01 -0.39 20.50
CA VAL A 155 10.24 -1.29 19.65
C VAL A 155 10.99 -2.60 19.49
N ARG A 156 10.39 -3.71 19.95
CA ARG A 156 10.91 -5.07 19.70
C ARG A 156 9.95 -5.82 18.79
N PRO A 157 10.40 -6.34 17.64
CA PRO A 157 9.52 -7.13 16.78
C PRO A 157 9.05 -8.38 17.53
N PRO A 158 7.80 -8.82 17.33
CA PRO A 158 7.26 -10.02 17.95
C PRO A 158 7.95 -11.25 17.32
N ARG A 159 9.09 -11.66 17.88
CA ARG A 159 9.88 -12.81 17.41
C ARG A 159 10.18 -13.75 18.57
N LYS A 160 10.03 -15.05 18.33
CA LYS A 160 10.41 -16.13 19.26
C LYS A 160 11.76 -16.76 18.91
N GLY A 161 12.38 -16.34 17.81
CA GLY A 161 13.62 -16.89 17.29
C GLY A 161 14.11 -16.16 16.04
N PRO A 162 15.25 -16.57 15.47
CA PRO A 162 15.79 -15.99 14.24
C PRO A 162 14.88 -16.23 13.04
N THR A 163 14.86 -15.29 12.10
CA THR A 163 14.17 -15.44 10.82
C THR A 163 15.02 -16.33 9.91
N ILE A 164 14.42 -17.38 9.35
CA ILE A 164 15.10 -18.35 8.46
C ILE A 164 15.01 -17.90 7.00
N TRP A 165 13.89 -17.28 6.63
CA TRP A 165 13.64 -16.68 5.31
C TRP A 165 12.52 -15.64 5.42
N SER A 166 12.43 -14.76 4.43
CA SER A 166 11.35 -13.78 4.26
C SER A 166 11.11 -13.53 2.78
N ILE A 167 9.87 -13.22 2.41
CA ILE A 167 9.50 -12.75 1.08
C ILE A 167 9.14 -11.27 1.22
N GLY A 168 9.90 -10.40 0.57
CA GLY A 168 9.75 -8.94 0.67
C GLY A 168 10.26 -8.34 1.97
N VAL A 169 10.00 -7.04 2.14
CA VAL A 169 10.42 -6.23 3.28
C VAL A 169 9.16 -5.74 4.01
N PRO A 170 9.05 -5.85 5.34
CA PRO A 170 7.89 -5.30 6.06
C PRO A 170 8.01 -3.77 6.19
N ASN A 171 7.87 -3.07 5.06
CA ASN A 171 7.96 -1.62 4.91
C ASN A 171 6.62 -0.98 4.47
N ARG A 172 5.57 -1.80 4.30
CA ARG A 172 4.23 -1.39 3.83
C ARG A 172 4.18 -0.89 2.39
N SER A 173 5.14 -1.29 1.59
CA SER A 173 5.17 -1.04 0.15
C SER A 173 5.00 -2.35 -0.61
N PHE A 174 4.61 -2.21 -1.88
CA PHE A 174 4.66 -3.30 -2.86
C PHE A 174 5.81 -3.09 -3.87
N GLY A 175 6.58 -1.99 -3.72
CA GLY A 175 7.56 -1.55 -4.71
C GLY A 175 8.73 -2.51 -4.89
N GLU A 176 9.08 -3.29 -3.85
CA GLU A 176 10.16 -4.27 -3.92
C GLU A 176 9.81 -5.54 -4.70
N PHE A 177 8.53 -5.81 -4.97
CA PHE A 177 8.07 -7.00 -5.68
C PHE A 177 8.11 -6.80 -7.20
N PHE A 178 7.81 -7.87 -7.93
CA PHE A 178 7.66 -7.79 -9.39
C PHE A 178 6.40 -7.00 -9.75
N VAL A 179 6.62 -5.83 -10.36
CA VAL A 179 5.58 -4.96 -10.91
C VAL A 179 5.78 -4.90 -12.43
N PRO A 180 4.78 -5.26 -13.24
CA PRO A 180 4.89 -5.20 -14.69
C PRO A 180 4.93 -3.76 -15.18
N VAL A 181 5.68 -3.54 -16.26
CA VAL A 181 5.71 -2.27 -16.98
C VAL A 181 4.60 -2.26 -18.02
N LEU A 182 3.58 -1.42 -17.83
CA LEU A 182 2.44 -1.29 -18.76
C LEU A 182 2.85 -0.58 -20.05
N ASN A 183 3.52 0.56 -19.91
CA ASN A 183 3.99 1.37 -21.03
C ASN A 183 5.44 1.82 -20.78
N PRO A 184 6.43 1.20 -21.45
CA PRO A 184 7.83 1.57 -21.27
C PRO A 184 8.17 3.02 -21.63
N ARG A 185 7.32 3.67 -22.44
CA ARG A 185 7.55 5.02 -22.96
C ARG A 185 6.99 6.12 -22.07
N SER A 186 6.04 5.82 -21.18
CA SER A 186 5.45 6.83 -20.31
C SER A 186 6.13 6.84 -18.95
N PRO A 187 6.58 8.01 -18.47
CA PRO A 187 6.98 8.21 -17.08
C PRO A 187 5.80 8.54 -16.17
N TRP A 188 4.58 8.61 -16.70
CA TRP A 188 3.37 9.02 -15.99
C TRP A 188 2.46 7.83 -15.66
N PRO A 189 1.63 7.94 -14.60
CA PRO A 189 1.74 8.86 -13.46
C PRO A 189 2.83 8.47 -12.47
N TYR A 190 3.29 7.21 -12.52
CA TYR A 190 4.41 6.73 -11.74
C TYR A 190 5.47 6.19 -12.69
N PRO A 191 6.75 6.57 -12.51
CA PRO A 191 7.82 6.06 -13.36
C PRO A 191 7.88 4.53 -13.32
N ASN A 192 8.35 3.91 -14.40
CA ASN A 192 8.55 2.46 -14.51
C ASN A 192 9.54 1.89 -13.47
N THR A 193 10.31 2.77 -12.84
CA THR A 193 11.26 2.49 -11.76
C THR A 193 10.91 3.27 -10.50
N GLY A 194 11.20 2.73 -9.32
CA GLY A 194 11.02 3.43 -8.05
C GLY A 194 9.98 2.79 -7.14
N PRO A 195 9.84 3.32 -5.90
CA PRO A 195 9.08 2.67 -4.84
C PRO A 195 7.56 2.68 -5.06
N ASP A 196 7.06 3.56 -5.94
CA ASP A 196 5.64 3.79 -6.17
C ASP A 196 5.12 3.23 -7.50
N ARG A 197 5.97 2.55 -8.29
CA ARG A 197 5.58 2.00 -9.61
C ARG A 197 4.38 1.03 -9.56
N TRP A 198 4.15 0.38 -8.43
CA TRP A 198 3.02 -0.51 -8.18
C TRP A 198 1.66 0.20 -8.18
N ARG A 199 1.66 1.54 -8.07
CA ARG A 199 0.46 2.39 -8.11
C ARG A 199 -0.05 2.64 -9.53
N ASN A 200 0.67 2.18 -10.56
CA ASN A 200 0.19 2.22 -11.94
C ASN A 200 -1.11 1.41 -12.09
N TYR A 201 -2.23 2.11 -12.22
CA TYR A 201 -3.54 1.49 -12.42
C TYR A 201 -3.51 0.57 -13.64
N GLY A 202 -4.03 -0.65 -13.48
CA GLY A 202 -4.02 -1.67 -14.52
C GLY A 202 -2.84 -2.63 -14.46
N ALA A 203 -1.79 -2.37 -13.67
CA ALA A 203 -0.65 -3.29 -13.52
C ALA A 203 -1.07 -4.68 -12.99
N TRP A 204 -2.18 -4.79 -12.26
CA TRP A 204 -2.71 -6.09 -11.84
C TRP A 204 -3.45 -6.84 -12.96
N LEU A 205 -3.94 -6.14 -13.99
CA LEU A 205 -4.69 -6.77 -15.09
C LEU A 205 -3.79 -7.69 -15.92
N THR A 206 -2.49 -7.39 -15.99
CA THR A 206 -1.50 -8.19 -16.72
C THR A 206 -1.08 -9.45 -15.96
N TYR A 207 -1.60 -9.70 -14.76
CA TYR A 207 -1.30 -10.93 -14.00
C TYR A 207 -1.65 -12.17 -14.83
N LYS A 208 -2.84 -12.19 -15.44
CA LYS A 208 -3.28 -13.31 -16.28
C LYS A 208 -2.46 -13.46 -17.56
N GLU A 209 -1.98 -12.35 -18.12
CA GLU A 209 -1.12 -12.36 -19.32
C GLU A 209 0.26 -12.90 -18.98
N SER A 210 0.77 -12.59 -17.79
CA SER A 210 2.04 -13.07 -17.26
C SER A 210 1.97 -14.56 -16.88
N TYR A 211 0.81 -15.01 -16.41
CA TYR A 211 0.57 -16.37 -15.89
C TYR A 211 -0.68 -17.00 -16.52
N PRO A 212 -0.66 -17.31 -17.83
CA PRO A 212 -1.84 -17.79 -18.55
C PRO A 212 -2.27 -19.18 -18.08
N GLU A 213 -1.32 -20.07 -17.85
CA GLU A 213 -1.56 -21.49 -17.55
C GLU A 213 -1.71 -21.76 -16.04
N SER A 214 -0.72 -21.34 -15.23
CA SER A 214 -0.62 -21.62 -13.80
C SER A 214 -0.12 -20.41 -13.01
N ASP A 215 -0.48 -20.33 -11.73
CA ASP A 215 0.05 -19.30 -10.81
C ASP A 215 1.57 -19.51 -10.59
N PRO A 216 2.33 -18.45 -10.25
CA PRO A 216 3.76 -18.56 -10.03
C PRO A 216 4.09 -19.47 -8.84
N VAL A 217 5.18 -20.22 -8.97
CA VAL A 217 5.77 -21.01 -7.90
C VAL A 217 6.96 -20.23 -7.35
N PHE A 218 7.03 -20.10 -6.02
CA PHE A 218 8.16 -19.44 -5.35
C PHE A 218 8.97 -20.46 -4.53
N ASP A 219 10.20 -20.72 -4.96
CA ASP A 219 11.10 -21.69 -4.34
C ASP A 219 11.99 -21.02 -3.30
N ILE A 220 11.80 -21.37 -2.03
CA ILE A 220 12.53 -20.75 -0.93
C ILE A 220 14.01 -21.11 -1.01
N GLY A 221 14.85 -20.08 -1.14
CA GLY A 221 16.30 -20.23 -1.27
C GLY A 221 16.81 -20.21 -2.71
N SER A 222 15.91 -20.18 -3.70
CA SER A 222 16.25 -20.08 -5.13
C SER A 222 15.57 -18.89 -5.82
N SER A 223 14.30 -18.66 -5.56
CA SER A 223 13.52 -17.55 -6.13
C SER A 223 13.87 -16.20 -5.50
N ASP A 224 13.69 -15.14 -6.29
CA ASP A 224 13.93 -13.75 -5.92
C ASP A 224 12.61 -12.99 -5.90
N PHE A 225 12.19 -12.49 -4.74
CA PHE A 225 10.90 -11.82 -4.59
C PHE A 225 10.77 -10.54 -5.45
N SER A 226 11.87 -9.93 -5.88
CA SER A 226 11.82 -8.75 -6.75
C SER A 226 11.47 -9.07 -8.20
N ARG A 227 11.56 -10.34 -8.58
CA ARG A 227 11.36 -10.83 -9.96
C ARG A 227 10.29 -11.92 -10.06
N ASP A 228 10.24 -12.79 -9.07
CA ASP A 228 9.46 -14.03 -9.09
C ASP A 228 8.20 -13.94 -8.21
N TRP A 229 8.04 -12.87 -7.44
CA TRP A 229 6.83 -12.61 -6.65
C TRP A 229 6.05 -11.44 -7.23
N TYR A 230 4.92 -11.73 -7.88
CA TYR A 230 4.05 -10.70 -8.41
C TYR A 230 3.47 -9.85 -7.27
N PHE A 231 3.48 -8.53 -7.44
CA PHE A 231 3.12 -7.59 -6.37
C PHE A 231 1.68 -7.70 -5.85
N VAL A 232 0.79 -8.35 -6.62
CA VAL A 232 -0.62 -8.60 -6.28
C VAL A 232 -1.08 -9.95 -6.82
N GLN A 233 -1.86 -10.63 -5.99
CA GLN A 233 -2.31 -12.00 -6.20
C GLN A 233 -3.73 -11.95 -6.73
N CYS A 234 -3.88 -12.05 -8.04
CA CYS A 234 -5.17 -11.94 -8.70
C CYS A 234 -5.81 -13.31 -8.93
N LEU A 235 -7.14 -13.32 -8.86
CA LEU A 235 -7.95 -14.49 -9.19
C LEU A 235 -7.88 -14.77 -10.70
N ARG A 236 -7.69 -16.04 -11.07
CA ARG A 236 -7.81 -16.48 -12.48
C ARG A 236 -9.13 -17.24 -12.69
N PRO A 237 -9.98 -16.81 -13.64
CA PRO A 237 -11.15 -17.59 -14.00
C PRO A 237 -10.71 -18.86 -14.74
N ARG A 238 -11.07 -20.04 -14.22
CA ARG A 238 -10.93 -21.31 -14.96
C ARG A 238 -12.26 -21.72 -15.60
N PRO A 239 -12.25 -22.42 -16.75
CA PRO A 239 -13.45 -23.09 -17.26
C PRO A 239 -13.99 -24.00 -16.15
N HIS A 240 -15.28 -23.88 -15.81
CA HIS A 240 -15.99 -24.65 -14.76
C HIS A 240 -15.88 -24.14 -13.29
N ARG A 241 -16.10 -22.83 -13.09
CA ARG A 241 -16.59 -22.18 -11.85
C ARG A 241 -15.73 -22.26 -10.58
N THR A 242 -14.55 -22.86 -10.60
CA THR A 242 -13.62 -22.70 -9.48
C THR A 242 -12.72 -21.50 -9.76
N VAL A 243 -12.97 -20.41 -9.05
CA VAL A 243 -12.08 -19.26 -9.01
C VAL A 243 -11.00 -19.60 -7.98
N ILE A 244 -9.79 -19.88 -8.44
CA ILE A 244 -8.66 -20.22 -7.58
C ILE A 244 -7.51 -19.25 -7.82
N HIS A 245 -6.87 -18.86 -6.72
CA HIS A 245 -5.50 -18.39 -6.69
C HIS A 245 -4.75 -19.37 -5.80
N GLU A 246 -3.75 -20.04 -6.35
CA GLU A 246 -2.94 -21.03 -5.64
C GLU A 246 -1.57 -20.43 -5.35
N LEU A 247 -1.31 -20.13 -4.07
CA LEU A 247 0.01 -19.71 -3.63
C LEU A 247 0.85 -20.95 -3.32
N ASN A 248 1.72 -21.34 -4.26
CA ASN A 248 2.58 -22.50 -4.10
C ASN A 248 4.00 -22.04 -3.69
N PHE A 249 4.45 -22.47 -2.52
CA PHE A 249 5.83 -22.31 -2.09
C PHE A 249 6.40 -23.65 -1.62
N TYR A 250 7.60 -23.96 -2.09
CA TYR A 250 8.32 -25.16 -1.68
C TYR A 250 9.39 -24.76 -0.65
N VAL A 251 9.29 -25.36 0.54
CA VAL A 251 10.33 -25.25 1.57
C VAL A 251 11.34 -26.35 1.31
N MET A 252 12.31 -26.09 0.42
CA MET A 252 13.35 -27.08 0.06
C MET A 252 14.19 -27.43 1.29
N ASP A 253 14.20 -28.71 1.71
CA ASP A 253 15.12 -29.44 2.64
C ASP A 253 15.72 -28.70 3.86
N LYS A 254 15.22 -27.52 4.24
CA LYS A 254 15.85 -26.61 5.21
C LYS A 254 15.08 -26.44 6.51
N CYS A 255 13.95 -27.12 6.69
CA CYS A 255 13.16 -27.07 7.93
C CYS A 255 13.00 -28.47 8.54
N PRO A 256 13.96 -28.97 9.34
CA PRO A 256 13.80 -30.24 10.07
C PRO A 256 12.87 -30.13 11.30
N PHE A 257 12.02 -29.09 11.39
CA PHE A 257 11.16 -28.80 12.53
C PHE A 257 9.91 -28.01 12.14
N ASN A 258 8.98 -27.89 13.09
CA ASN A 258 7.73 -27.14 12.96
C ASN A 258 8.00 -25.65 12.66
N ALA A 259 7.76 -25.24 11.42
CA ALA A 259 7.82 -23.83 11.01
C ALA A 259 6.48 -23.14 11.32
N VAL A 260 6.55 -21.91 11.85
CA VAL A 260 5.40 -21.02 11.95
C VAL A 260 5.49 -19.99 10.84
N ILE A 261 4.53 -20.01 9.91
CA ILE A 261 4.40 -18.97 8.89
C ILE A 261 3.79 -17.75 9.56
N GLY A 262 4.65 -16.78 9.89
CA GLY A 262 4.22 -15.47 10.39
C GLY A 262 3.64 -14.63 9.26
N LEU A 263 2.33 -14.71 9.03
CA LEU A 263 1.63 -13.85 8.09
C LEU A 263 1.41 -12.45 8.68
N GLY A 264 2.50 -11.76 9.03
CA GLY A 264 2.46 -10.49 9.76
C GLY A 264 1.73 -9.36 9.02
N TRP A 265 1.57 -9.48 7.70
CA TRP A 265 1.04 -8.41 6.84
C TRP A 265 -0.08 -8.81 5.87
N LEU A 266 -0.46 -10.08 5.78
CA LEU A 266 -1.54 -10.53 4.88
C LEU A 266 -2.93 -10.00 5.31
N LYS A 267 -3.01 -9.30 6.45
CA LYS A 267 -4.21 -8.66 7.02
C LYS A 267 -4.54 -7.30 6.38
N ALA A 268 -3.56 -6.63 5.76
CA ALA A 268 -3.75 -5.39 5.02
C ALA A 268 -3.53 -5.77 3.55
N HIS A 269 -4.53 -5.94 2.70
CA HIS A 269 -5.16 -4.84 1.96
C HIS A 269 -6.47 -5.31 1.29
N CYS A 270 -6.95 -6.51 1.63
CA CYS A 270 -8.17 -7.09 1.08
C CYS A 270 -9.26 -7.17 2.16
N LEU A 271 -9.89 -6.04 2.46
CA LEU A 271 -10.95 -5.93 3.46
C LEU A 271 -12.26 -6.66 3.11
N ARG A 272 -12.31 -7.35 1.96
CA ARG A 272 -13.46 -8.17 1.55
C ARG A 272 -13.17 -9.65 1.38
N THR A 273 -11.92 -10.11 1.52
CA THR A 273 -11.71 -11.51 1.85
C THR A 273 -12.01 -11.67 3.34
N THR A 274 -13.22 -12.09 3.67
CA THR A 274 -13.43 -12.80 4.92
C THR A 274 -12.43 -13.95 4.90
N TRP A 275 -11.48 -13.95 5.84
CA TRP A 275 -10.41 -14.95 5.97
C TRP A 275 -10.88 -16.41 6.05
N ALA A 276 -12.21 -16.64 6.05
CA ALA A 276 -12.83 -17.94 6.05
C ALA A 276 -12.28 -18.90 4.97
N ASP A 277 -11.75 -18.39 3.85
CA ASP A 277 -11.41 -19.23 2.69
C ASP A 277 -9.93 -19.19 2.25
N ASN A 278 -9.03 -18.51 2.96
CA ASN A 278 -7.59 -18.57 2.64
C ASN A 278 -6.97 -19.86 3.20
N GLN A 279 -6.84 -20.88 2.34
CA GLN A 279 -6.17 -22.13 2.70
C GLN A 279 -4.69 -22.03 2.34
N PHE A 280 -3.81 -22.09 3.36
CA PHE A 280 -2.38 -22.28 3.18
C PHE A 280 -2.08 -23.78 3.21
N VAL A 281 -1.61 -24.33 2.10
CA VAL A 281 -1.20 -25.72 2.02
C VAL A 281 0.32 -25.78 1.97
N VAL A 282 0.95 -26.26 3.04
CA VAL A 282 2.38 -26.60 3.04
C VAL A 282 2.48 -28.05 2.55
N ARG A 283 3.06 -28.26 1.37
CA ARG A 283 3.35 -29.61 0.85
C ARG A 283 4.80 -29.96 1.15
N ASP A 284 5.02 -31.16 1.65
CA ASP A 284 6.36 -31.75 1.80
C ASP A 284 6.92 -32.06 0.40
N ALA A 285 8.09 -31.52 0.07
CA ALA A 285 8.71 -31.70 -1.25
C ALA A 285 8.98 -33.18 -1.58
N ASN A 286 9.09 -34.03 -0.55
CA ASN A 286 9.42 -35.45 -0.68
C ASN A 286 8.20 -36.40 -0.73
N LYS A 287 6.98 -35.88 -0.74
CA LYS A 287 5.76 -36.68 -0.87
C LYS A 287 4.92 -36.17 -2.04
N THR A 288 5.26 -36.66 -3.23
CA THR A 288 4.38 -36.61 -4.42
C THR A 288 3.31 -37.68 -4.33
#